data_AF-S4RJB4-F1
#
_entry.id   AF-S4RJB4-F1
#
_cell.length_a   1.000
_cell.length_b   1.000
_cell.length_c   1.000
_cell.angle_alpha   90.00
_cell.angle_beta   90.00
_cell.angle_gamma   90.00
#
_symmetry.space_group_name_H-M   'P 1'
#
loop_
_entity.id
_entity.type
_entity.pdbx_description
1 polymer ?
#
loop_
_entity_poly.entity_id
_entity_poly.type
_entity_poly.pdbx_seq_one_letter_code
_entity_poly.pdbx_strand_id
1 'polypeptide(L)'
;EDKNREESKTKSIVVEIPESLKKQLEEDCFLINKRKKLVKLPCLPNVISILENYVKHFAINVAFTGNERPRHPAQPSPLTPAYVQRCTPPEKNVELCKEMVDGLRITFDFALPVVLLYGVEHAQFKKISSSKFFSAANQHKRD
;
A
#
# COMPACT_ATOMS: atom_id res chain seq x y z
N GLU A 1 48.78 2.58 11.86
CA GLU A 1 47.36 2.98 11.91
C GLU A 1 46.94 3.40 10.51
N ASP A 2 45.64 3.36 10.23
CA ASP A 2 44.97 3.62 8.94
C ASP A 2 44.99 2.52 7.86
N LYS A 3 44.06 1.58 7.99
CA LYS A 3 43.19 1.17 6.88
C LYS A 3 41.98 0.42 7.39
N ASN A 4 40.82 0.73 6.84
CA ASN A 4 39.53 0.04 6.97
C ASN A 4 38.53 0.64 7.99
N ARG A 5 37.97 1.80 7.64
CA ARG A 5 36.61 2.16 8.06
C ARG A 5 35.79 2.41 6.80
N GLU A 6 35.54 1.33 6.06
CA GLU A 6 34.67 1.36 4.90
C GLU A 6 33.23 1.56 5.38
N GLU A 7 32.82 2.80 5.26
CA GLU A 7 31.50 3.35 5.56
C GLU A 7 30.42 2.50 4.87
N SER A 8 29.58 1.84 5.69
CA SER A 8 28.37 1.17 5.24
C SER A 8 27.43 2.20 4.60
N LYS A 9 27.61 2.47 3.31
CA LYS A 9 26.71 3.29 2.49
C LYS A 9 25.33 2.66 2.53
N THR A 10 24.46 3.19 3.39
CA THR A 10 23.03 2.87 3.42
C THR A 10 22.47 3.14 2.02
N LYS A 11 22.08 2.09 1.31
CA LYS A 11 21.43 2.22 -0.01
C LYS A 11 20.09 2.92 0.22
N SER A 12 19.99 4.18 -0.17
CA SER A 12 18.74 4.94 -0.10
C SER A 12 17.77 4.41 -1.15
N ILE A 13 16.54 4.07 -0.74
CA ILE A 13 15.46 3.70 -1.65
C ILE A 13 14.63 4.96 -1.91
N VAL A 14 14.50 5.36 -3.18
CA VAL A 14 13.71 6.52 -3.58
C VAL A 14 12.41 6.02 -4.21
N VAL A 15 11.27 6.41 -3.63
CA VAL A 15 9.94 6.17 -4.20
C VAL A 15 9.45 7.49 -4.79
N GLU A 16 9.25 7.53 -6.10
CA GLU A 16 8.78 8.73 -6.77
C GLU A 16 7.28 8.94 -6.55
N ILE A 17 6.90 10.11 -6.04
CA ILE A 17 5.50 10.48 -5.82
C ILE A 17 5.03 11.34 -7.00
N PRO A 18 3.91 10.97 -7.66
CA PRO A 18 3.30 11.80 -8.71
C PRO A 18 2.99 13.22 -8.25
N GLU A 19 3.18 14.20 -9.15
CA GLU A 19 3.04 15.63 -8.82
C GLU A 19 1.62 16.02 -8.34
N SER A 20 0.59 15.35 -8.87
CA SER A 20 -0.79 15.53 -8.38
C SER A 20 -0.94 15.13 -6.91
N LEU A 21 -0.28 14.05 -6.49
CA LEU A 21 -0.32 13.58 -5.10
C LEU A 21 0.54 14.44 -4.18
N LYS A 22 1.65 15.01 -4.66
CA LYS A 22 2.42 16.00 -3.88
C LYS A 22 1.57 17.22 -3.54
N LYS A 23 0.86 17.78 -4.52
CA LYS A 23 -0.07 18.91 -4.29
C LYS A 23 -1.16 18.56 -3.29
N GLN A 24 -1.70 17.35 -3.36
CA GLN A 24 -2.68 16.87 -2.40
C GLN A 24 -2.11 16.78 -0.98
N LEU A 25 -0.85 16.35 -0.81
CA LEU A 25 -0.17 16.31 0.48
C LEU A 25 0.11 17.70 1.04
N GLU A 26 0.48 18.67 0.19
CA GLU A 26 0.65 20.07 0.60
C GLU A 26 -0.67 20.68 1.08
N GLU A 27 -1.76 20.43 0.35
CA GLU A 27 -3.09 20.88 0.74
C GLU A 27 -3.54 20.23 2.06
N ASP A 28 -3.38 18.92 2.21
CA ASP A 28 -3.71 18.18 3.42
C ASP A 28 -2.98 18.75 4.65
N CYS A 29 -1.66 18.95 4.53
CA CYS A 29 -0.83 19.57 5.57
C CYS A 29 -1.37 20.95 5.97
N PHE A 30 -1.75 21.78 4.98
CA PHE A 30 -2.31 23.10 5.23
C PHE A 30 -3.68 23.04 5.92
N LEU A 31 -4.58 22.16 5.45
CA LEU A 31 -5.92 21.99 6.01
C LEU A 31 -5.88 21.55 7.48
N ILE A 32 -5.02 20.58 7.80
CA ILE A 32 -4.91 20.01 9.15
C ILE A 32 -4.18 20.98 10.07
N ASN A 33 -2.98 21.44 9.70
CA ASN A 33 -2.14 22.19 10.62
C ASN A 33 -2.53 23.66 10.76
N LYS A 34 -2.93 24.31 9.65
CA LYS A 34 -3.27 25.75 9.63
C LYS A 34 -4.76 25.99 9.81
N ARG A 35 -5.62 25.22 9.13
CA ARG A 35 -7.08 25.42 9.22
C ARG A 35 -7.77 24.56 10.29
N LYS A 36 -7.04 23.68 10.99
CA LYS A 36 -7.56 22.79 12.04
C LYS A 36 -8.76 21.95 11.57
N LYS A 37 -8.77 21.58 10.29
CA LYS A 37 -9.79 20.70 9.71
C LYS A 37 -9.33 19.26 9.85
N LEU A 38 -10.01 18.49 10.69
CA LEU A 38 -9.75 17.06 10.89
C LEU A 38 -10.65 16.24 9.96
N VAL A 39 -10.11 15.12 9.46
CA VAL A 39 -10.88 14.15 8.66
C VAL A 39 -12.01 13.58 9.50
N LYS A 40 -13.22 13.45 8.94
CA LYS A 40 -14.34 12.82 9.64
C LYS A 40 -14.11 11.31 9.73
N LEU A 41 -14.20 10.77 10.94
CA LEU A 41 -14.04 9.34 11.21
C LEU A 41 -15.36 8.71 11.71
N PRO A 42 -15.68 7.46 11.31
CA PRO A 42 -14.93 6.64 10.35
C PRO A 42 -15.01 7.22 8.92
N CYS A 43 -13.89 7.16 8.20
CA CYS A 43 -13.83 7.64 6.82
C CYS A 43 -14.51 6.64 5.88
N LEU A 44 -15.24 7.15 4.89
CA LEU A 44 -15.80 6.37 3.80
C LEU A 44 -15.40 7.04 2.47
N PRO A 45 -14.63 6.37 1.61
CA PRO A 45 -14.08 5.01 1.76
C PRO A 45 -12.94 4.92 2.80
N ASN A 46 -12.80 3.76 3.46
CA ASN A 46 -11.67 3.49 4.35
C ASN A 46 -10.51 2.83 3.58
N VAL A 47 -9.34 2.71 4.24
CA VAL A 47 -8.12 2.14 3.63
C VAL A 47 -8.35 0.72 3.10
N ILE A 48 -9.07 -0.14 3.82
CA ILE A 48 -9.37 -1.51 3.38
C ILE A 48 -10.14 -1.48 2.06
N SER A 49 -11.19 -0.66 1.97
CA SER A 49 -11.98 -0.52 0.74
C SER A 49 -11.16 0.03 -0.44
N ILE A 50 -10.24 0.96 -0.19
CA ILE A 50 -9.35 1.51 -1.22
C ILE A 50 -8.41 0.41 -1.74
N LEU A 51 -7.79 -0.35 -0.84
CA LEU A 51 -6.87 -1.44 -1.16
C LEU A 51 -7.58 -2.58 -1.92
N GLU A 52 -8.77 -2.98 -1.48
CA GLU A 52 -9.60 -3.96 -2.20
C GLU A 52 -9.94 -3.49 -3.61
N ASN A 53 -10.30 -2.22 -3.77
CA ASN A 53 -10.64 -1.65 -5.06
C ASN A 53 -9.41 -1.60 -5.99
N TYR A 54 -8.23 -1.33 -5.46
CA TYR A 54 -6.98 -1.36 -6.22
C TYR A 54 -6.69 -2.77 -6.78
N VAL A 55 -6.81 -3.82 -5.97
CA VAL A 55 -6.60 -5.22 -6.44
C VAL A 55 -7.60 -5.59 -7.53
N LYS A 56 -8.88 -5.23 -7.37
CA LYS A 56 -9.91 -5.46 -8.39
C LYS A 56 -9.55 -4.76 -9.71
N HIS A 57 -9.19 -3.48 -9.64
CA HIS A 57 -8.79 -2.70 -10.80
C HIS A 57 -7.53 -3.29 -11.47
N PHE A 58 -6.54 -3.71 -10.67
CA PHE A 58 -5.32 -4.33 -11.17
C PHE A 58 -5.61 -5.64 -11.92
N ALA A 59 -6.42 -6.53 -11.35
CA ALA A 59 -6.77 -7.81 -11.98
C ALA A 59 -7.54 -7.61 -13.31
N ILE A 60 -8.49 -6.65 -13.33
CA ILE A 60 -9.20 -6.23 -14.54
C ILE A 60 -8.18 -5.75 -15.59
N ASN A 61 -7.31 -4.82 -15.21
CA ASN A 61 -6.31 -4.26 -16.11
C ASN A 61 -5.40 -5.35 -16.72
N VAL A 62 -4.92 -6.31 -15.91
CA VAL A 62 -4.12 -7.44 -16.39
C VAL A 62 -4.90 -8.31 -17.38
N ALA A 63 -6.16 -8.64 -17.08
CA ALA A 63 -7.00 -9.48 -17.94
C ALA A 63 -7.25 -8.84 -19.32
N PHE A 64 -7.46 -7.52 -19.37
CA PHE A 64 -7.75 -6.81 -20.63
C PHE A 64 -6.50 -6.39 -21.41
N THR A 65 -5.36 -6.17 -20.75
CA THR A 65 -4.08 -5.83 -21.41
C THR A 65 -3.28 -7.05 -21.88
N GLY A 66 -3.65 -8.26 -21.45
CA GLY A 66 -3.03 -9.52 -21.89
C GLY A 66 -3.37 -9.93 -23.33
N ASN A 67 -4.28 -9.21 -24.01
CA ASN A 67 -4.80 -9.58 -25.32
C ASN A 67 -4.03 -8.98 -26.51
N GLU A 68 -2.76 -8.62 -26.32
CA GLU A 68 -1.80 -8.48 -27.41
C GLU A 68 -1.66 -9.86 -28.07
N ARG A 69 -2.59 -10.18 -28.98
CA ARG A 69 -2.53 -11.38 -29.82
C ARG A 69 -1.10 -11.47 -30.33
N PRO A 70 -0.39 -12.59 -30.14
CA PRO A 70 0.82 -12.86 -30.90
C PRO A 70 0.42 -12.80 -32.37
N ARG A 71 0.61 -11.65 -33.02
CA ARG A 71 0.58 -11.57 -34.47
C ARG A 71 1.82 -12.35 -34.88
N HIS A 72 1.56 -13.55 -35.40
CA HIS A 72 2.47 -14.59 -35.92
C HIS A 72 2.57 -15.86 -35.05
N PRO A 73 2.15 -17.02 -35.59
CA PRO A 73 2.52 -18.31 -35.04
C PRO A 73 4.01 -18.54 -35.34
N ALA A 74 4.89 -18.09 -34.44
CA ALA A 74 6.25 -18.59 -34.41
C ALA A 74 6.21 -19.99 -33.79
N GLN A 75 6.58 -20.98 -34.60
CA GLN A 75 6.69 -22.39 -34.27
C GLN A 75 7.40 -22.60 -32.91
N PRO A 76 6.93 -23.52 -32.06
CA PRO A 76 7.59 -23.82 -30.79
C PRO A 76 8.99 -24.41 -31.05
N SER A 77 10.03 -23.73 -30.57
CA SER A 77 11.37 -24.31 -30.47
C SER A 77 11.37 -25.42 -29.40
N PRO A 78 11.75 -26.67 -29.71
CA PRO A 78 11.72 -27.78 -28.76
C PRO A 78 12.72 -27.68 -27.59
N LEU A 79 13.58 -26.66 -27.56
CA LEU A 79 14.74 -26.60 -26.68
C LEU A 79 14.60 -25.66 -25.48
N THR A 80 13.50 -24.91 -25.37
CA THR A 80 13.21 -24.09 -24.19
C THR A 80 12.53 -24.93 -23.11
N PRO A 81 13.16 -25.12 -21.93
CA PRO A 81 12.53 -25.85 -20.84
C PRO A 81 11.20 -25.20 -20.44
N ALA A 82 10.16 -26.00 -20.24
CA ALA A 82 8.80 -25.54 -19.93
C ALA A 82 8.71 -24.62 -18.70
N TYR A 83 9.72 -24.61 -17.82
CA TYR A 83 9.77 -23.72 -16.65
C TYR A 83 10.02 -22.24 -17.03
N VAL A 84 10.70 -21.97 -18.15
CA VAL A 84 11.01 -20.58 -18.59
C VAL A 84 9.79 -19.93 -19.26
N GLN A 85 8.91 -20.74 -19.88
CA GLN A 85 7.69 -20.29 -20.56
C GLN A 85 6.58 -19.81 -19.58
N ARG A 86 6.74 -20.02 -18.27
CA ARG A 86 5.68 -19.91 -17.25
C ARG A 86 5.88 -18.76 -16.26
N CYS A 87 6.89 -17.92 -16.44
CA CYS A 87 7.11 -16.79 -15.54
C CYS A 87 6.19 -15.63 -15.94
N THR A 88 5.06 -15.49 -15.24
CA THR A 88 4.25 -14.27 -15.31
C THR A 88 5.13 -13.09 -14.89
N PRO A 89 5.27 -12.03 -15.71
CA PRO A 89 6.06 -10.87 -15.34
C PRO A 89 5.49 -10.22 -14.07
N PRO A 90 6.35 -9.69 -13.17
CA PRO A 90 5.90 -9.17 -11.87
C PRO A 90 4.86 -8.05 -12.02
N GLU A 91 4.93 -7.27 -13.10
CA GLU A 91 3.99 -6.18 -13.43
C GLU A 91 2.57 -6.68 -13.74
N LYS A 92 2.41 -7.97 -14.04
CA LYS A 92 1.12 -8.61 -14.34
C LYS A 92 0.75 -9.69 -13.31
N ASN A 93 1.57 -9.90 -12.27
CA ASN A 93 1.33 -10.95 -11.29
C ASN A 93 0.35 -10.48 -10.21
N VAL A 94 -0.89 -10.96 -10.29
CA VAL A 94 -1.97 -10.61 -9.36
C VAL A 94 -1.69 -11.08 -7.92
N GLU A 95 -1.03 -12.22 -7.73
CA GLU A 95 -0.71 -12.72 -6.39
C GLU A 95 0.35 -11.84 -5.70
N LEU A 96 1.36 -11.40 -6.45
CA LEU A 96 2.34 -10.42 -5.95
C LEU A 96 1.67 -9.09 -5.58
N CYS A 97 0.70 -8.64 -6.37
CA CYS A 97 -0.08 -7.45 -6.07
C CYS A 97 -0.88 -7.59 -4.75
N LYS A 98 -1.48 -8.77 -4.50
CA LYS A 98 -2.17 -9.05 -3.24
C LYS A 98 -1.23 -9.02 -2.04
N GLU A 99 -0.06 -9.64 -2.13
CA GLU A 99 0.95 -9.62 -1.06
C GLU A 99 1.43 -8.19 -0.76
N MET A 100 1.70 -7.39 -1.81
CA MET A 100 2.05 -5.97 -1.65
C MET A 100 0.95 -5.21 -0.92
N VAL A 101 -0.31 -5.40 -1.32
CA VAL A 101 -1.47 -4.72 -0.72
C VAL A 101 -1.69 -5.14 0.73
N ASP A 102 -1.48 -6.41 1.07
CA ASP A 102 -1.52 -6.89 2.45
C ASP A 102 -0.40 -6.25 3.28
N GLY A 103 0.82 -6.21 2.75
CA GLY A 103 1.95 -5.52 3.37
C GLY A 103 1.68 -4.02 3.62
N LEU A 104 1.01 -3.34 2.68
CA LEU A 104 0.61 -1.93 2.85
C LEU A 104 -0.40 -1.77 3.99
N ARG A 105 -1.39 -2.66 4.11
CA ARG A 105 -2.36 -2.63 5.20
C ARG A 105 -1.67 -2.78 6.55
N ILE A 106 -0.83 -3.82 6.68
CA ILE A 106 -0.08 -4.11 7.90
C ILE A 106 0.80 -2.91 8.26
N THR A 107 1.56 -2.40 7.29
CA THR A 107 2.44 -1.24 7.49
C THR A 107 1.65 -0.01 7.92
N PHE A 108 0.49 0.24 7.33
CA PHE A 108 -0.37 1.36 7.71
C PHE A 108 -0.84 1.24 9.17
N ASP A 109 -1.32 0.07 9.59
CA ASP A 109 -1.81 -0.13 10.97
C ASP A 109 -0.73 0.15 12.01
N PHE A 110 0.53 -0.22 11.73
CA PHE A 110 1.66 0.05 12.63
C PHE A 110 2.25 1.45 12.49
N ALA A 111 2.33 2.00 11.28
CA ALA A 111 2.92 3.30 11.03
C ALA A 111 2.00 4.45 11.42
N LEU A 112 0.68 4.27 11.31
CA LEU A 112 -0.32 5.32 11.58
C LEU A 112 -0.09 6.01 12.94
N PRO A 113 -0.09 5.31 14.09
CA PRO A 113 0.10 5.97 15.38
C PRO A 113 1.50 6.55 15.62
N VAL A 114 2.50 6.17 14.81
CA VAL A 114 3.92 6.47 15.06
C VAL A 114 4.43 7.62 14.20
N VAL A 115 4.13 7.61 12.90
CA VAL A 115 4.78 8.52 11.93
C VAL A 115 3.82 9.20 10.94
N LEU A 116 2.56 8.76 10.82
CA LEU A 116 1.64 9.29 9.79
C LEU A 116 0.65 10.35 10.30
N LEU A 117 0.56 10.57 11.61
CA LEU A 117 -0.34 11.57 12.20
C LEU A 117 0.36 12.91 12.41
N TYR A 118 -0.31 14.00 12.08
CA TYR A 118 0.10 15.31 12.55
C TYR A 118 -0.17 15.47 14.05
N GLY A 119 0.56 16.39 14.69
CA GLY A 119 0.43 16.67 16.13
C GLY A 119 -1.01 16.90 16.59
N VAL A 120 -1.83 17.58 15.77
CA VAL A 120 -3.23 17.90 16.08
C VAL A 120 -4.18 16.70 15.99
N GLU A 121 -3.82 15.66 15.26
CA GLU A 121 -4.68 14.50 15.00
C GLU A 121 -4.61 13.45 16.12
N HIS A 122 -3.57 13.48 16.95
CA HIS A 122 -3.41 12.50 18.04
C HIS A 122 -4.57 12.51 19.03
N ALA A 123 -5.19 13.65 19.30
CA ALA A 123 -6.36 13.72 20.17
C ALA A 123 -7.55 12.95 19.57
N GLN A 124 -7.78 13.10 18.27
CA GLN A 124 -8.81 12.36 17.53
C GLN A 124 -8.51 10.86 17.51
N PHE A 125 -7.26 10.50 17.20
CA PHE A 125 -6.81 9.11 17.19
C PHE A 125 -7.03 8.43 18.55
N LYS A 126 -6.59 9.06 19.66
CA LYS A 126 -6.79 8.53 21.02
C LYS A 126 -8.27 8.31 21.34
N LYS A 127 -9.12 9.29 21.05
CA LYS A 127 -10.58 9.20 21.29
C LYS A 127 -11.19 7.99 20.59
N ILE A 128 -10.80 7.72 19.35
CA ILE A 128 -11.35 6.63 18.54
C ILE A 128 -10.75 5.28 18.94
N SER A 129 -9.44 5.23 19.18
CA SER A 129 -8.75 4.02 19.59
C SER A 129 -9.28 3.51 20.94
N SER A 130 -9.51 4.41 21.91
CA SER A 130 -10.11 4.03 23.19
C SER A 130 -11.56 3.55 23.05
N SER A 131 -12.33 4.10 22.10
CA SER A 131 -13.70 3.66 21.84
C SER A 131 -13.74 2.25 21.23
N LYS A 132 -12.79 1.90 20.35
CA LYS A 132 -12.69 0.55 19.79
C LYS A 132 -12.37 -0.53 20.84
N PHE A 133 -11.68 -0.18 21.93
CA PHE A 133 -11.40 -1.11 23.03
C PHE A 133 -12.63 -1.52 23.84
N PHE A 134 -13.72 -0.73 23.86
CA PHE A 134 -14.94 -1.09 24.58
C PHE A 134 -15.81 -2.13 23.86
N SER A 135 -15.63 -2.35 22.55
CA SER A 135 -16.40 -3.37 21.83
C SER A 135 -15.82 -4.79 21.98
N ALA A 136 -14.54 -4.94 22.35
CA ALA A 136 -13.93 -6.25 22.59
C ALA A 136 -14.15 -6.78 24.02
N ALA A 137 -14.36 -5.90 25.00
CA ALA A 137 -14.54 -6.28 26.40
C ALA A 137 -15.97 -6.74 26.76
N ASN A 138 -16.97 -6.54 25.88
CA ASN A 138 -18.38 -6.86 26.15
C ASN A 138 -18.88 -8.16 25.49
N GLN A 139 -18.00 -9.02 24.97
CA GLN A 139 -18.37 -10.34 24.44
C GLN A 139 -18.09 -11.53 25.38
N HIS A 140 -17.65 -11.29 26.63
CA HIS A 140 -17.33 -12.37 27.58
C HIS A 140 -18.30 -12.46 28.77
N LYS A 141 -19.53 -11.97 28.63
CA LYS A 141 -20.55 -12.09 29.69
C LYS A 141 -21.96 -12.23 29.14
N ARG A 142 -22.17 -13.28 28.35
CA ARG A 142 -23.48 -13.91 28.13
C ARG A 142 -23.24 -15.40 27.90
N ASP A 143 -22.93 -16.08 29.01
CA ASP A 143 -23.32 -17.47 29.20
C ASP A 143 -24.77 -17.48 29.73
#